data_AF-A0A166AC77-F1
#
_entry.id   AF-A0A166AC77-F1
#
_cell.length_a   1.000
_cell.length_b   1.000
_cell.length_c   1.000
_cell.angle_alpha   90.00
_cell.angle_beta   90.00
_cell.angle_gamma   90.00
#
_symmetry.space_group_name_H-M   'P 1'
#
loop_
_entity.id
_entity.type
_entity.pdbx_description
1 polymer ?
#
loop_
_entity_poly.entity_id
_entity_poly.type
_entity_poly.pdbx_seq_one_letter_code
_entity_poly.pdbx_strand_id
1 'polypeptide(L)'
;MCIKMNTLIPDTSAIIIGAISEIIKKSDLEYPEVIVPEAVVCELEHQANAGRIEGYKGLKELQKLQNLQFEGEVAISFKGKRPSNYDIKYAKSGEIDNIIRDLARSEFGTLITNDKVQAETAKAQGISVKYIEQKYINKPLSIEKYFDENTMSIHLKENVCPMAKKGTPGNVKFVKLSDNTYSYKELRKIVDEILDKAKNDSKTYLESEKIGSYIVQSREYRISIAEVPFSESLEITAVKPVVNIELSDYHLSDKLMDRIRTNAEGILISGSPGAGKSTFVQSIAKFYSEELNKVVKTMESPRDLQLPNEITQYSPLEGSMENTADVLLLVRPDYTIYDELRKNNDFNIFADMRLAGVGMIGVVHATRPIDAIQRIASRVELGVIPSIVDTSIYIEDGAVKNVYETKITVKVPTGMKEADLARPVIEVRDFESGKLKNEIYTYGEQTIVMDVDLVNQDTDLQLQKSSVEKIAEKEILRKIKRILPKKAKVEVEVISPERAKIYFEEQHIPEIIGKNGRRIAEIEKDIGISIGVEVLEKNIQNRKSFEIDIIHTKKQLILDLGRDNGRKNFDICIGGEYLLTATTSKKGEIKIKQGIELSNFIIEAIEMGLEITAIKK
;
A
#
# COMPACT_ATOMS: atom_id res chain seq x y z
N MET A 1 60.01 0.55 -26.62
CA MET A 1 60.07 -0.20 -27.90
C MET A 1 58.65 -0.18 -28.46
N CYS A 2 58.37 0.69 -29.43
CA CYS A 2 57.04 0.81 -30.03
C CYS A 2 56.76 -0.46 -30.85
N ILE A 3 55.79 -1.27 -30.41
CA ILE A 3 55.29 -2.40 -31.18
C ILE A 3 54.66 -1.79 -32.44
N LYS A 4 55.29 -1.98 -33.61
CA LYS A 4 54.66 -1.67 -34.89
C LYS A 4 53.38 -2.50 -34.99
N MET A 5 52.22 -1.85 -35.04
CA MET A 5 50.91 -2.51 -35.17
C MET A 5 50.75 -3.05 -36.60
N ASN A 6 51.49 -4.09 -36.94
CA ASN A 6 51.43 -4.68 -38.28
C ASN A 6 50.32 -5.73 -38.40
N THR A 7 49.93 -6.41 -37.32
CA THR A 7 48.91 -7.46 -37.35
C THR A 7 47.77 -7.13 -36.39
N LEU A 8 46.56 -6.97 -36.91
CA LEU A 8 45.34 -6.61 -36.19
C LEU A 8 44.39 -7.81 -36.14
N ILE A 9 43.92 -8.17 -34.95
CA ILE A 9 42.99 -9.28 -34.74
C ILE A 9 41.72 -8.72 -34.10
N PRO A 10 40.66 -8.45 -34.88
CA PRO A 10 39.42 -7.94 -34.33
C PRO A 10 38.60 -9.05 -33.67
N ASP A 11 37.94 -8.72 -32.56
CA ASP A 11 36.82 -9.50 -32.05
C ASP A 11 35.50 -9.10 -32.73
N THR A 12 34.42 -9.77 -32.36
CA THR A 12 33.08 -9.51 -32.90
C THR A 12 32.65 -8.06 -32.64
N SER A 13 32.93 -7.54 -31.45
CA SER A 13 32.56 -6.18 -31.06
C SER A 13 33.26 -5.12 -31.93
N ALA A 14 34.56 -5.28 -32.20
CA ALA A 14 35.35 -4.39 -33.05
C ALA A 14 34.88 -4.38 -34.50
N ILE A 15 34.51 -5.54 -35.06
CA ILE A 15 33.94 -5.62 -36.41
C ILE A 15 32.59 -4.89 -36.49
N ILE A 16 31.70 -5.10 -35.52
CA ILE A 16 30.36 -4.47 -35.53
C ILE A 16 30.45 -2.94 -35.53
N ILE A 17 31.40 -2.38 -34.78
CA ILE A 17 31.55 -0.92 -34.65
C ILE A 17 32.37 -0.28 -35.79
N GLY A 18 32.89 -1.07 -36.72
CA GLY A 18 33.72 -0.57 -37.83
C GLY A 18 35.10 -0.07 -37.40
N ALA A 19 35.59 -0.55 -36.26
CA ALA A 19 36.85 -0.12 -35.66
C ALA A 19 38.05 -0.28 -36.59
N ILE A 20 38.09 -1.40 -37.32
CA ILE A 20 39.22 -1.74 -38.18
C ILE A 20 39.30 -0.77 -39.36
N SER A 21 38.19 -0.50 -40.06
CA SER A 21 38.18 0.52 -41.11
C SER A 21 38.60 1.90 -40.59
N GLU A 22 38.17 2.27 -39.38
CA GLU A 22 38.58 3.56 -38.81
C GLU A 22 40.07 3.62 -38.48
N ILE A 23 40.63 2.54 -37.94
CA ILE A 23 42.06 2.45 -37.64
C ILE A 23 42.86 2.57 -38.94
N ILE A 24 42.47 1.86 -40.00
CA ILE A 24 43.15 1.90 -41.30
C ILE A 24 43.10 3.33 -41.89
N LYS A 25 41.97 4.03 -41.79
CA LYS A 25 41.83 5.41 -42.32
C LYS A 25 42.55 6.48 -41.52
N LYS A 26 42.63 6.33 -40.19
CA LYS A 26 43.18 7.35 -39.28
C LYS A 26 44.67 7.18 -39.00
N SER A 27 45.19 5.97 -39.19
CA SER A 27 46.57 5.62 -38.84
C SER A 27 47.41 5.56 -40.10
N ASP A 28 48.60 6.16 -40.09
CA ASP A 28 49.59 6.10 -41.18
C ASP A 28 50.29 4.72 -41.17
N LEU A 29 49.50 3.64 -41.23
CA LEU A 29 49.99 2.27 -41.20
C LEU A 29 50.35 1.84 -42.62
N GLU A 30 51.63 1.54 -42.85
CA GLU A 30 52.10 0.94 -44.09
C GLU A 30 51.60 -0.51 -44.19
N TYR A 31 50.49 -0.72 -44.91
CA TYR A 31 49.96 -2.04 -45.29
C TYR A 31 49.74 -3.03 -44.12
N PRO A 32 48.77 -2.77 -43.23
CA PRO A 32 48.50 -3.65 -42.11
C PRO A 32 47.94 -5.01 -42.56
N GLU A 33 48.22 -6.06 -41.79
CA GLU A 33 47.61 -7.38 -41.89
C GLU A 33 46.44 -7.47 -40.90
N VAL A 34 45.24 -7.79 -41.39
CA VAL A 34 44.05 -8.03 -40.57
C VAL A 34 43.74 -9.52 -40.60
N ILE A 35 43.89 -10.18 -39.46
CA ILE A 35 43.55 -11.60 -39.30
C ILE A 35 42.19 -11.67 -38.62
N VAL A 36 41.14 -11.98 -39.38
CA VAL A 36 39.78 -12.13 -38.87
C VAL A 36 39.60 -13.55 -38.31
N PRO A 37 39.27 -13.73 -37.03
CA PRO A 37 39.02 -15.05 -36.48
C PRO A 37 37.79 -15.71 -37.12
N GLU A 38 37.88 -16.99 -37.49
CA GLU A 38 36.73 -17.78 -37.99
C GLU A 38 35.56 -17.82 -36.97
N ALA A 39 35.88 -17.73 -35.68
CA ALA A 39 34.89 -17.62 -34.62
C ALA A 39 34.02 -16.34 -34.73
N VAL A 40 34.62 -15.21 -35.13
CA VAL A 40 33.91 -13.94 -35.33
C VAL A 40 32.95 -14.03 -36.52
N VAL A 41 33.38 -14.65 -37.63
CA VAL A 41 32.52 -14.85 -38.80
C VAL A 41 31.32 -15.71 -38.45
N CYS A 42 31.55 -16.80 -37.73
CA CYS A 42 30.51 -17.71 -37.28
C CYS A 42 29.49 -17.02 -36.36
N GLU A 43 29.95 -16.16 -35.45
CA GLU A 43 29.08 -15.40 -34.55
C GLU A 43 28.23 -14.37 -35.32
N LEU A 44 28.84 -13.61 -36.24
CA LEU A 44 28.13 -12.63 -37.06
C LEU A 44 27.10 -13.29 -37.99
N GLU A 45 27.43 -14.44 -38.59
CA GLU A 45 26.51 -15.24 -39.40
C GLU A 45 25.32 -15.72 -38.56
N HIS A 46 25.58 -16.24 -37.36
CA HIS A 46 24.52 -16.67 -36.45
C HIS A 46 23.60 -15.52 -36.03
N GLN A 47 24.18 -14.37 -35.66
CA GLN A 47 23.43 -13.17 -35.31
C GLN A 47 22.58 -12.66 -36.50
N ALA A 48 23.13 -12.65 -37.71
CA ALA A 48 22.41 -12.23 -38.92
C ALA A 48 21.26 -13.19 -39.27
N ASN A 49 21.48 -14.51 -39.18
CA ASN A 49 20.45 -15.53 -39.39
C ASN A 49 19.33 -15.45 -38.33
N ALA A 50 19.67 -15.01 -37.11
CA ALA A 50 18.71 -14.71 -36.06
C ALA A 50 18.03 -13.33 -36.22
N GLY A 51 18.28 -12.61 -37.32
CA GLY A 51 17.66 -11.32 -37.62
C GLY A 51 18.25 -10.10 -36.90
N ARG A 52 19.41 -10.24 -36.23
CA ARG A 52 20.04 -9.14 -35.48
C ARG A 52 20.78 -8.18 -36.41
N ILE A 53 20.58 -6.87 -36.21
CA ILE A 53 21.15 -5.81 -37.05
C ILE A 53 22.68 -5.73 -36.89
N GLU A 54 23.20 -6.04 -35.71
CA GLU A 54 24.62 -6.12 -35.40
C GLU A 54 25.33 -7.15 -36.28
N GLY A 55 24.73 -8.34 -36.46
CA GLY A 55 25.24 -9.37 -37.37
C GLY A 55 25.34 -8.87 -38.81
N TYR A 56 24.28 -8.24 -39.32
CA TYR A 56 24.29 -7.64 -40.66
C TYR A 56 25.28 -6.47 -40.80
N LYS A 57 25.42 -5.63 -39.77
CA LYS A 57 26.41 -4.54 -39.73
C LYS A 57 27.84 -5.12 -39.79
N GLY A 58 28.14 -6.12 -38.99
CA GLY A 58 29.45 -6.76 -38.96
C GLY A 58 29.80 -7.45 -40.29
N LEU A 59 28.86 -8.18 -40.90
CA LEU A 59 29.08 -8.79 -42.23
C LEU A 59 29.34 -7.74 -43.32
N LYS A 60 28.64 -6.60 -43.29
CA LYS A 60 28.91 -5.48 -44.21
C LYS A 60 30.28 -4.85 -43.98
N GLU A 61 30.71 -4.74 -42.73
CA GLU A 61 32.05 -4.26 -42.41
C GLU A 61 33.12 -5.22 -42.95
N LEU A 62 32.94 -6.54 -42.82
CA LEU A 62 33.84 -7.52 -43.42
C LEU A 62 33.92 -7.39 -44.96
N GLN A 63 32.79 -7.15 -45.63
CA GLN A 63 32.77 -6.88 -47.09
C GLN A 63 33.53 -5.60 -47.44
N LYS A 64 33.40 -4.56 -46.63
CA LYS A 64 34.12 -3.31 -46.82
C LYS A 64 35.63 -3.48 -46.62
N LEU A 65 36.05 -4.28 -45.63
CA LEU A 65 37.46 -4.63 -45.47
C LEU A 65 37.98 -5.39 -46.69
N GLN A 66 37.21 -6.35 -47.23
CA GLN A 66 37.57 -7.05 -48.48
C GLN A 66 37.75 -6.09 -49.66
N ASN A 67 36.92 -5.05 -49.80
CA ASN A 67 37.12 -4.01 -50.82
C ASN A 67 38.45 -3.27 -50.66
N LEU A 68 38.84 -2.91 -49.42
CA LEU A 68 40.15 -2.29 -49.15
C LEU A 68 41.33 -3.21 -49.50
N GLN A 69 41.16 -4.52 -49.38
CA GLN A 69 42.15 -5.50 -49.83
C GLN A 69 42.29 -5.52 -51.36
N PHE A 70 41.17 -5.44 -52.10
CA PHE A 70 41.21 -5.34 -53.56
C PHE A 70 41.85 -4.04 -54.06
N GLU A 71 41.69 -2.95 -53.29
CA GLU A 71 42.32 -1.65 -53.54
C GLU A 71 43.82 -1.64 -53.17
N GLY A 72 44.32 -2.71 -52.52
CA GLY A 72 45.73 -2.87 -52.14
C GLY A 72 46.13 -2.10 -50.88
N GLU A 73 45.16 -1.70 -50.04
CA GLU A 73 45.41 -0.92 -48.82
C GLU A 73 45.70 -1.80 -47.59
N VAL A 74 45.26 -3.07 -47.59
CA VAL A 74 45.33 -3.99 -46.44
C VAL A 74 45.45 -5.44 -46.89
N ALA A 75 46.15 -6.29 -46.12
CA ALA A 75 46.11 -7.74 -46.28
C ALA A 75 45.08 -8.35 -45.33
N ILE A 76 44.16 -9.18 -45.81
CA ILE A 76 43.16 -9.84 -44.95
C ILE A 76 43.29 -11.36 -45.06
N SER A 77 43.27 -12.03 -43.93
CA SER A 77 43.16 -13.48 -43.84
C SER A 77 42.12 -13.89 -42.80
N PHE A 78 41.49 -15.06 -43.02
CA PHE A 78 40.59 -15.67 -42.07
C PHE A 78 41.31 -16.87 -41.44
N LYS A 79 41.45 -16.89 -40.11
CA LYS A 79 42.22 -17.91 -39.39
C LYS A 79 41.53 -18.36 -38.11
N GLY A 80 41.99 -19.48 -37.57
CA GLY A 80 41.52 -20.03 -36.30
C GLY A 80 40.50 -21.15 -36.47
N LYS A 81 40.06 -21.71 -35.34
CA LYS A 81 39.11 -22.82 -35.33
C LYS A 81 37.69 -22.28 -35.48
N ARG A 82 36.93 -22.82 -36.45
CA ARG A 82 35.49 -22.57 -36.53
C ARG A 82 34.79 -23.27 -35.34
N PRO A 83 34.05 -22.54 -34.49
CA PRO A 83 33.32 -23.14 -33.36
C PRO A 83 32.28 -24.14 -33.86
N SER A 84 32.07 -25.23 -33.13
CA SER A 84 31.01 -26.19 -33.44
C SER A 84 29.65 -25.73 -32.91
N ASN A 85 28.56 -26.29 -33.43
CA ASN A 85 27.20 -26.03 -32.90
C ASN A 85 27.04 -26.40 -31.42
N TYR A 86 27.90 -27.29 -30.89
CA TYR A 86 27.91 -27.65 -29.47
C TYR A 86 28.55 -26.52 -28.64
N ASP A 87 29.68 -25.98 -29.12
CA ASP A 87 30.37 -24.84 -28.51
C ASP A 87 29.46 -23.61 -28.47
N ILE A 88 28.69 -23.33 -29.53
CA ILE A 88 27.79 -22.17 -29.60
C ILE A 88 26.58 -22.30 -28.64
N LYS A 89 26.05 -23.52 -28.45
CA LYS A 89 24.80 -23.76 -27.70
C LYS A 89 25.01 -23.92 -26.19
N TYR A 90 26.21 -24.35 -25.77
CA TYR A 90 26.55 -24.61 -24.37
C TYR A 90 27.72 -23.79 -23.83
N ALA A 91 28.36 -22.94 -24.63
CA ALA A 91 29.40 -22.04 -24.14
C ALA A 91 28.88 -21.20 -22.99
N LYS A 92 29.50 -21.37 -21.83
CA LYS A 92 29.49 -20.33 -20.80
C LYS A 92 30.04 -19.07 -21.44
N SER A 93 29.43 -17.92 -21.15
CA SER A 93 29.85 -16.58 -21.59
C SER A 93 31.39 -16.49 -21.62
N GLY A 94 32.00 -16.44 -22.82
CA GLY A 94 33.45 -16.22 -22.99
C GLY A 94 34.29 -17.32 -23.67
N GLU A 95 33.73 -18.44 -24.14
CA GLU A 95 34.53 -19.44 -24.90
C GLU A 95 34.96 -18.94 -26.28
N ILE A 96 34.08 -18.24 -27.00
CA ILE A 96 34.40 -17.60 -28.29
C ILE A 96 35.51 -16.56 -28.09
N ASP A 97 35.38 -15.72 -27.07
CA ASP A 97 36.37 -14.74 -26.67
C ASP A 97 37.73 -15.36 -26.36
N ASN A 98 37.74 -16.57 -25.79
CA ASN A 98 38.97 -17.30 -25.55
C ASN A 98 39.64 -17.76 -26.86
N ILE A 99 38.87 -18.30 -27.82
CA ILE A 99 39.40 -18.69 -29.14
C ILE A 99 40.04 -17.48 -29.84
N ILE A 100 39.42 -16.30 -29.74
CA ILE A 100 39.94 -15.05 -30.30
C ILE A 100 41.25 -14.65 -29.62
N ARG A 101 41.30 -14.69 -28.27
CA ARG A 101 42.52 -14.39 -27.49
C ARG A 101 43.65 -15.37 -27.79
N ASP A 102 43.35 -16.66 -27.93
CA ASP A 102 44.35 -17.68 -28.25
C ASP A 102 44.94 -17.48 -29.64
N LEU A 103 44.12 -17.09 -30.63
CA LEU A 103 44.60 -16.69 -31.96
C LEU A 103 45.47 -15.44 -31.89
N ALA A 104 45.06 -14.44 -31.10
CA ALA A 104 45.86 -13.23 -30.89
C ALA A 104 47.23 -13.52 -30.29
N ARG A 105 47.29 -14.47 -29.35
CA ARG A 105 48.53 -14.95 -28.76
C ARG A 105 49.41 -15.71 -29.76
N SER A 106 48.82 -16.62 -30.55
CA SER A 106 49.60 -17.46 -31.48
C SER A 106 50.19 -16.69 -32.66
N GLU A 107 49.49 -15.67 -33.13
CA GLU A 107 49.90 -14.85 -34.27
C GLU A 107 50.68 -13.60 -33.84
N PHE A 108 50.95 -13.42 -32.53
CA PHE A 108 51.56 -12.21 -31.95
C PHE A 108 50.86 -10.91 -32.38
N GLY A 109 49.55 -10.99 -32.68
CA GLY A 109 48.77 -9.88 -33.18
C GLY A 109 48.20 -9.02 -32.05
N THR A 110 47.79 -7.80 -32.39
CA THR A 110 47.10 -6.92 -31.44
C THR A 110 45.60 -7.17 -31.50
N LEU A 111 45.03 -7.64 -30.39
CA LEU A 111 43.59 -7.79 -30.21
C LEU A 111 42.92 -6.41 -30.27
N ILE A 112 41.92 -6.25 -31.12
CA ILE A 112 41.11 -5.04 -31.20
C ILE A 112 39.72 -5.39 -30.66
N THR A 113 39.26 -4.66 -29.64
CA THR A 113 38.00 -4.95 -28.97
C THR A 113 37.33 -3.69 -28.43
N ASN A 114 35.99 -3.67 -28.45
CA ASN A 114 35.14 -2.70 -27.76
C ASN A 114 34.60 -3.24 -26.42
N ASP A 115 34.85 -4.52 -26.11
CA ASP A 115 34.49 -5.12 -24.83
C ASP A 115 35.58 -4.88 -23.79
N LYS A 116 35.20 -4.20 -22.70
CA LYS A 116 36.09 -3.87 -21.59
C LYS A 116 36.58 -5.12 -20.85
N VAL A 117 35.72 -6.12 -20.66
CA VAL A 117 36.07 -7.39 -20.01
C VAL A 117 37.07 -8.16 -20.87
N GLN A 118 36.84 -8.23 -22.17
CA GLN A 118 37.75 -8.85 -23.13
C GLN A 118 39.11 -8.15 -23.14
N ALA A 119 39.12 -6.81 -23.12
CA ALA A 119 40.34 -6.02 -23.07
C ALA A 119 41.15 -6.24 -21.78
N GLU A 120 40.51 -6.16 -20.61
CA GLU A 120 41.20 -6.37 -19.32
C GLU A 120 41.70 -7.82 -19.18
N THR A 121 40.93 -8.80 -19.68
CA THR A 121 41.36 -10.20 -19.70
C THR A 121 42.59 -10.41 -20.59
N ALA A 122 42.60 -9.80 -21.78
CA ALA A 122 43.76 -9.87 -22.68
C ALA A 122 45.01 -9.22 -22.07
N LYS A 123 44.88 -8.05 -21.43
CA LYS A 123 45.97 -7.40 -20.69
C LYS A 123 46.52 -8.29 -19.58
N ALA A 124 45.64 -8.90 -18.79
CA ALA A 124 46.03 -9.80 -17.71
C ALA A 124 46.79 -11.05 -18.21
N GLN A 125 46.46 -11.51 -19.42
CA GLN A 125 47.12 -12.65 -20.08
C GLN A 125 48.39 -12.25 -20.88
N GLY A 126 48.79 -10.97 -20.84
CA GLY A 126 49.95 -10.47 -21.58
C GLY A 126 49.75 -10.40 -23.10
N ILE A 127 48.51 -10.42 -23.58
CA ILE A 127 48.19 -10.26 -25.00
C ILE A 127 48.15 -8.76 -25.33
N SER A 128 48.78 -8.36 -26.44
CA SER A 128 48.70 -6.97 -26.93
C SER A 128 47.26 -6.65 -27.29
N VAL A 129 46.67 -5.62 -26.68
CA VAL A 129 45.27 -5.24 -26.92
C VAL A 129 45.11 -3.74 -27.07
N LYS A 130 44.26 -3.35 -28.02
CA LYS A 130 43.78 -1.98 -28.20
C LYS A 130 42.28 -1.95 -27.94
N TYR A 131 41.94 -1.41 -26.78
CA TYR A 131 40.56 -1.15 -26.41
C TYR A 131 40.05 0.10 -27.13
N ILE A 132 38.93 -0.03 -27.85
CA ILE A 132 38.27 1.08 -28.52
C ILE A 132 37.06 1.44 -27.71
N GLU A 133 37.23 2.46 -26.87
CA GLU A 133 36.14 3.04 -26.12
C GLU A 133 35.18 3.74 -27.08
N GLN A 134 33.96 3.21 -27.21
CA GLN A 134 32.90 3.97 -27.84
C GLN A 134 32.50 5.09 -26.89
N LYS A 135 32.83 6.33 -27.27
CA LYS A 135 32.21 7.49 -26.64
C LYS A 135 30.73 7.47 -27.01
N TYR A 136 29.90 6.95 -26.11
CA TYR A 136 28.46 7.08 -26.24
C TYR A 136 28.12 8.58 -26.20
N ILE A 137 27.78 9.13 -27.36
CA ILE A 137 27.25 10.48 -27.44
C ILE A 137 25.81 10.38 -26.96
N ASN A 138 25.52 10.92 -25.79
CA ASN A 138 24.16 10.96 -25.25
C ASN A 138 23.27 11.81 -26.16
N LYS A 139 22.63 11.16 -27.15
CA LYS A 139 21.68 11.78 -28.05
C LYS A 139 20.26 11.57 -27.51
N PRO A 140 19.36 12.57 -27.66
CA PRO A 140 17.94 12.37 -27.38
C PRO A 140 17.39 11.26 -28.29
N LEU A 141 16.41 10.50 -27.78
CA LEU A 141 15.76 9.45 -28.58
C LEU A 141 15.00 10.08 -29.75
N SER A 142 14.99 9.42 -30.90
CA SER A 142 14.28 9.86 -32.10
C SER A 142 12.76 10.00 -31.89
N ILE A 143 12.19 9.34 -30.88
CA ILE A 143 10.78 9.47 -30.48
C ILE A 143 10.49 10.75 -29.69
N GLU A 144 11.50 11.36 -29.03
CA GLU A 144 11.32 12.57 -28.22
C GLU A 144 10.79 13.75 -29.05
N LYS A 145 11.14 13.81 -30.34
CA LYS A 145 10.70 14.87 -31.27
C LYS A 145 9.17 14.95 -31.48
N TYR A 146 8.44 13.89 -31.13
CA TYR A 146 6.99 13.81 -31.29
C TYR A 146 6.24 14.18 -29.99
N PHE A 147 6.96 14.34 -28.87
CA PHE A 147 6.39 14.82 -27.62
C PHE A 147 6.39 16.36 -27.61
N ASP A 148 5.23 16.94 -27.38
CA ASP A 148 5.05 18.34 -26.98
C ASP A 148 4.43 18.40 -25.58
N GLU A 149 4.17 19.60 -25.06
CA GLU A 149 3.59 19.79 -23.72
C GLU A 149 2.25 19.08 -23.51
N ASN A 150 1.49 18.83 -24.58
CA ASN A 150 0.16 18.24 -24.53
C ASN A 150 0.12 16.77 -25.02
N THR A 151 1.24 16.22 -25.48
CA THR A 151 1.33 14.82 -25.93
C THR A 151 1.47 13.89 -24.73
N MET A 152 0.44 13.09 -24.47
CA MET A 152 0.44 12.09 -23.41
C MET A 152 1.16 10.80 -23.86
N SER A 153 1.00 10.39 -25.12
CA SER A 153 1.65 9.18 -25.63
C SER A 153 1.77 9.18 -27.13
N ILE A 154 2.77 8.43 -27.63
CA ILE A 154 3.02 8.17 -29.04
C ILE A 154 2.88 6.68 -29.28
N HIS A 155 2.25 6.35 -30.41
CA HIS A 155 1.97 4.99 -30.85
C HIS A 155 2.55 4.82 -32.26
N LEU A 156 3.52 3.94 -32.39
CA LEU A 156 4.18 3.60 -33.66
C LEU A 156 3.94 2.12 -33.94
N LYS A 157 3.31 1.79 -35.06
CA LYS A 157 3.02 0.40 -35.46
C LYS A 157 3.40 0.17 -36.91
N GLU A 158 3.87 -1.03 -37.21
CA GLU A 158 4.26 -1.43 -38.56
C GLU A 158 3.13 -1.21 -39.57
N ASN A 159 3.44 -0.61 -40.71
CA ASN A 159 2.51 -0.26 -41.79
C ASN A 159 1.38 0.70 -41.38
N VAL A 160 1.51 1.35 -40.21
CA VAL A 160 0.57 2.35 -39.71
C VAL A 160 1.28 3.71 -39.63
N CYS A 161 0.51 4.77 -39.83
CA CYS A 161 1.02 6.12 -39.63
C CYS A 161 1.26 6.38 -38.15
N PRO A 162 2.30 7.15 -37.76
CA PRO A 162 2.53 7.46 -36.36
C PRO A 162 1.39 8.28 -35.79
N MET A 163 0.92 7.89 -34.60
CA MET A 163 -0.20 8.53 -33.91
C MET A 163 0.25 9.05 -32.55
N ALA A 164 -0.34 10.15 -32.11
CA ALA A 164 -0.18 10.68 -30.76
C ALA A 164 -1.55 10.84 -30.09
N LYS A 165 -1.57 10.61 -28.78
CA LYS A 165 -2.70 10.88 -27.91
C LYS A 165 -2.43 12.23 -27.21
N LYS A 166 -3.19 13.27 -27.56
CA LYS A 166 -3.00 14.64 -27.08
C LYS A 166 -4.18 15.13 -26.24
N GLY A 167 -3.89 15.84 -25.15
CA GLY A 167 -4.89 16.44 -24.26
C GLY A 167 -4.63 16.16 -22.78
N THR A 168 -5.62 16.44 -21.93
CA THR A 168 -5.59 16.17 -20.49
C THR A 168 -6.40 14.90 -20.16
N PRO A 169 -6.12 14.22 -19.03
CA PRO A 169 -6.94 13.11 -18.57
C PRO A 169 -8.44 13.51 -18.56
N GLY A 170 -9.28 12.73 -19.24
CA GLY A 170 -10.72 13.00 -19.42
C GLY A 170 -11.10 13.69 -20.74
N ASN A 171 -10.20 14.41 -21.41
CA ASN A 171 -10.46 15.03 -22.72
C ASN A 171 -9.29 14.84 -23.67
N VAL A 172 -9.31 13.71 -24.39
CA VAL A 172 -8.17 13.25 -25.17
C VAL A 172 -8.52 13.01 -26.63
N LYS A 173 -7.65 13.45 -27.54
CA LYS A 173 -7.81 13.27 -28.99
C LYS A 173 -6.63 12.49 -29.58
N PHE A 174 -6.91 11.57 -30.49
CA PHE A 174 -5.88 10.92 -31.31
C PHE A 174 -5.57 11.79 -32.52
N VAL A 175 -4.30 12.10 -32.72
CA VAL A 175 -3.80 12.96 -33.78
C VAL A 175 -2.74 12.21 -34.57
N LYS A 176 -2.83 12.27 -35.89
CA LYS A 176 -1.84 11.71 -36.80
C LYS A 176 -0.61 12.63 -36.82
N LEU A 177 0.59 12.09 -36.61
CA LEU A 177 1.85 12.84 -36.56
C LEU A 177 2.49 13.03 -37.94
N SER A 178 2.25 12.09 -38.86
CA SER A 178 2.76 12.10 -40.23
C SER A 178 1.86 11.25 -41.11
N ASP A 179 1.81 11.57 -42.40
CA ASP A 179 1.08 10.77 -43.40
C ASP A 179 1.86 9.53 -43.88
N ASN A 180 3.17 9.49 -43.63
CA ASN A 180 4.00 8.35 -44.00
C ASN A 180 3.87 7.23 -42.97
N THR A 181 3.66 6.00 -43.45
CA THR A 181 3.65 4.80 -42.62
C THR A 181 5.08 4.38 -42.28
N TYR A 182 5.23 3.72 -41.14
CA TYR A 182 6.51 3.14 -40.74
C TYR A 182 6.65 1.71 -41.23
N SER A 183 7.76 1.40 -41.92
CA SER A 183 8.13 0.02 -42.25
C SER A 183 8.77 -0.71 -41.05
N TYR A 184 8.76 -2.05 -41.06
CA TYR A 184 9.43 -2.86 -40.05
C TYR A 184 10.89 -2.43 -39.83
N LYS A 185 11.63 -2.19 -40.92
CA LYS A 185 13.04 -1.78 -40.88
C LYS A 185 13.25 -0.42 -40.21
N GLU A 186 12.30 0.49 -40.35
CA GLU A 186 12.38 1.81 -39.73
C GLU A 186 12.06 1.75 -38.24
N LEU A 187 11.00 1.02 -37.85
CA LEU A 187 10.69 0.80 -36.44
C LEU A 187 11.80 0.05 -35.73
N ARG A 188 12.40 -0.96 -36.37
CA ARG A 188 13.50 -1.72 -35.79
C ARG A 188 14.71 -0.83 -35.48
N LYS A 189 15.00 0.17 -36.31
CA LYS A 189 16.05 1.17 -35.99
C LYS A 189 15.74 1.95 -34.72
N ILE A 190 14.47 2.30 -34.49
CA ILE A 190 14.03 2.99 -33.28
C ILE A 190 14.14 2.06 -32.07
N VAL A 191 13.78 0.79 -32.21
CA VAL A 191 13.96 -0.23 -31.16
C VAL A 191 15.43 -0.35 -30.77
N ASP A 192 16.32 -0.56 -31.74
CA ASP A 192 17.75 -0.68 -31.48
C ASP A 192 18.30 0.57 -30.80
N GLU A 193 17.88 1.77 -31.23
CA GLU A 193 18.26 3.04 -30.61
C GLU A 193 17.84 3.11 -29.13
N ILE A 194 16.60 2.69 -28.81
CA ILE A 194 16.09 2.66 -27.44
C ILE A 194 16.88 1.66 -26.58
N LEU A 195 17.11 0.45 -27.09
CA LEU A 195 17.83 -0.61 -26.38
C LEU A 195 19.31 -0.27 -26.20
N ASP A 196 19.95 0.33 -27.19
CA ASP A 196 21.33 0.80 -27.10
C ASP A 196 21.46 1.91 -26.06
N LYS A 197 20.48 2.83 -25.99
CA LYS A 197 20.44 3.85 -24.93
C LYS A 197 20.26 3.21 -23.56
N ALA A 198 19.41 2.19 -23.44
CA ALA A 198 19.20 1.48 -22.18
C ALA A 198 20.45 0.75 -21.65
N LYS A 199 21.40 0.38 -22.52
CA LYS A 199 22.67 -0.23 -22.11
C LYS A 199 23.72 0.79 -21.66
N ASN A 200 23.66 2.01 -22.20
CA ASN A 200 24.76 2.98 -22.10
C ASN A 200 24.43 4.23 -21.27
N ASP A 201 23.15 4.57 -21.08
CA ASP A 201 22.72 5.73 -20.32
C ASP A 201 22.19 5.31 -18.94
N SER A 202 22.82 5.77 -17.86
CA SER A 202 22.34 5.52 -16.49
C SER A 202 20.89 5.94 -16.22
N LYS A 203 20.33 6.85 -17.03
CA LYS A 203 18.94 7.34 -16.92
C LYS A 203 17.95 6.61 -17.83
N THR A 204 18.41 5.62 -18.58
CA THR A 204 17.57 4.77 -19.41
C THR A 204 17.88 3.33 -19.07
N TYR A 205 16.90 2.55 -18.63
CA TYR A 205 17.14 1.16 -18.25
C TYR A 205 16.01 0.24 -18.72
N LEU A 206 16.36 -1.03 -18.93
CA LEU A 206 15.42 -2.08 -19.26
C LEU A 206 14.73 -2.54 -17.98
N GLU A 207 13.42 -2.31 -17.90
CA GLU A 207 12.59 -2.59 -16.72
C GLU A 207 12.06 -4.03 -16.73
N SER A 208 11.69 -4.52 -17.93
CA SER A 208 11.27 -5.91 -18.13
C SER A 208 11.67 -6.38 -19.53
N GLU A 209 12.14 -7.62 -19.61
CA GLU A 209 12.38 -8.35 -20.86
C GLU A 209 11.65 -9.69 -20.82
N LYS A 210 10.75 -9.90 -21.78
CA LYS A 210 10.07 -11.17 -22.04
C LYS A 210 10.18 -11.48 -23.53
N ILE A 211 9.91 -12.73 -23.90
CA ILE A 211 9.96 -13.15 -25.30
C ILE A 211 9.00 -12.29 -26.13
N GLY A 212 9.54 -11.46 -27.03
CA GLY A 212 8.78 -10.54 -27.88
C GLY A 212 8.25 -9.27 -27.19
N SER A 213 8.65 -8.97 -25.95
CA SER A 213 8.17 -7.78 -25.22
C SER A 213 9.26 -7.14 -24.37
N TYR A 214 9.45 -5.84 -24.54
CA TYR A 214 10.39 -5.03 -23.76
C TYR A 214 9.67 -3.85 -23.13
N ILE A 215 10.02 -3.53 -21.88
CA ILE A 215 9.62 -2.30 -21.21
C ILE A 215 10.89 -1.55 -20.84
N VAL A 216 11.05 -0.35 -21.39
CA VAL A 216 12.22 0.52 -21.17
C VAL A 216 11.74 1.79 -20.50
N GLN A 217 12.31 2.11 -19.34
CA GLN A 217 12.14 3.41 -18.72
C GLN A 217 13.28 4.32 -19.22
N SER A 218 12.95 5.39 -19.95
CA SER A 218 13.91 6.38 -20.43
C SER A 218 13.53 7.77 -19.92
N ARG A 219 14.21 8.23 -18.86
CA ARG A 219 13.89 9.50 -18.19
C ARG A 219 12.41 9.60 -17.83
N GLU A 220 11.68 10.56 -18.41
CA GLU A 220 10.25 10.80 -18.21
C GLU A 220 9.35 9.94 -19.12
N TYR A 221 9.92 9.07 -19.96
CA TYR A 221 9.17 8.24 -20.90
C TYR A 221 9.19 6.78 -20.46
N ARG A 222 8.00 6.17 -20.40
CA ARG A 222 7.88 4.72 -20.30
C ARG A 222 7.57 4.16 -21.68
N ILE A 223 8.46 3.33 -22.20
CA ILE A 223 8.42 2.83 -23.57
C ILE A 223 8.15 1.33 -23.56
N SER A 224 7.02 0.93 -24.12
CA SER A 224 6.66 -0.46 -24.40
C SER A 224 7.03 -0.79 -25.84
N ILE A 225 7.70 -1.92 -26.03
CA ILE A 225 8.01 -2.48 -27.34
C ILE A 225 7.43 -3.89 -27.39
N ALA A 226 6.68 -4.19 -28.45
CA ALA A 226 6.08 -5.49 -28.69
C ALA A 226 6.46 -5.98 -30.09
N GLU A 227 6.90 -7.22 -30.21
CA GLU A 227 7.25 -7.85 -31.48
C GLU A 227 6.90 -9.35 -31.50
N VAL A 228 6.95 -9.96 -32.69
CA VAL A 228 6.72 -11.39 -32.89
C VAL A 228 7.70 -12.19 -32.03
N PRO A 229 7.26 -13.20 -31.25
CA PRO A 229 5.96 -13.88 -31.29
C PRO A 229 4.87 -13.33 -30.36
N PHE A 230 5.15 -12.29 -29.56
CA PHE A 230 4.19 -11.75 -28.59
C PHE A 230 3.08 -10.93 -29.24
N SER A 231 3.40 -10.24 -30.33
CA SER A 231 2.46 -9.44 -31.13
C SER A 231 2.44 -9.88 -32.59
N GLU A 232 1.42 -9.45 -33.34
CA GLU A 232 1.29 -9.74 -34.77
C GLU A 232 2.30 -8.96 -35.65
N SER A 233 2.82 -7.83 -35.14
CA SER A 233 3.67 -6.89 -35.86
C SER A 233 4.45 -6.03 -34.87
N LEU A 234 5.57 -5.44 -35.29
CA LEU A 234 6.35 -4.56 -34.42
C LEU A 234 5.57 -3.29 -34.04
N GLU A 235 5.47 -3.03 -32.75
CA GLU A 235 4.81 -1.86 -32.17
C GLU A 235 5.68 -1.24 -31.06
N ILE A 236 5.69 0.09 -31.01
CA ILE A 236 6.35 0.89 -29.97
C ILE A 236 5.32 1.88 -29.43
N THR A 237 5.05 1.81 -28.14
CA THR A 237 4.22 2.79 -27.42
C THR A 237 5.07 3.50 -26.39
N ALA A 238 5.25 4.80 -26.55
CA ALA A 238 5.94 5.64 -25.58
C ALA A 238 4.90 6.52 -24.87
N VAL A 239 4.82 6.42 -23.55
CA VAL A 239 3.95 7.28 -22.75
C VAL A 239 4.80 8.28 -21.98
N LYS A 240 4.36 9.55 -22.00
CA LYS A 240 4.76 10.55 -21.03
C LYS A 240 3.72 10.50 -19.91
N PRO A 241 4.05 9.93 -18.75
CA PRO A 241 3.12 9.85 -17.64
C PRO A 241 2.67 11.27 -17.28
N VAL A 242 1.37 11.45 -17.14
CA VAL A 242 0.80 12.79 -16.98
C VAL A 242 0.67 13.11 -15.50
N VAL A 243 1.16 14.31 -15.18
CA VAL A 243 1.04 15.10 -13.97
C VAL A 243 1.99 14.74 -12.81
N ASN A 244 3.10 15.47 -12.72
CA ASN A 244 3.73 15.80 -11.43
C ASN A 244 2.76 16.73 -10.69
N ILE A 245 1.77 16.16 -10.01
CA ILE A 245 0.89 16.92 -9.12
C ILE A 245 1.69 17.25 -7.87
N GLU A 246 1.77 18.54 -7.51
CA GLU A 246 2.33 18.91 -6.22
C GLU A 246 1.29 18.70 -5.13
N LEU A 247 1.73 18.41 -3.91
CA LEU A 247 0.78 18.14 -2.82
C LEU A 247 -0.15 19.34 -2.56
N SER A 248 0.33 20.55 -2.83
CA SER A 248 -0.45 21.80 -2.77
C SER A 248 -1.64 21.83 -3.74
N ASP A 249 -1.55 21.17 -4.90
CA ASP A 249 -2.61 21.18 -5.92
C ASP A 249 -3.85 20.39 -5.46
N TYR A 250 -3.71 19.52 -4.45
CA TYR A 250 -4.83 18.81 -3.84
C TYR A 250 -5.68 19.70 -2.92
N HIS A 251 -5.27 20.95 -2.66
CA HIS A 251 -5.98 21.92 -1.81
C HIS A 251 -6.39 21.33 -0.45
N LEU A 252 -5.47 20.62 0.18
CA LEU A 252 -5.69 19.99 1.49
C LEU A 252 -5.96 21.07 2.56
N SER A 253 -6.75 20.73 3.58
CA SER A 253 -6.97 21.62 4.71
C SER A 253 -5.66 21.91 5.43
N ASP A 254 -5.50 23.12 6.00
CA ASP A 254 -4.31 23.47 6.80
C ASP A 254 -4.09 22.45 7.94
N LYS A 255 -5.19 21.98 8.54
CA LYS A 255 -5.18 20.96 9.58
C LYS A 255 -4.59 19.63 9.10
N LEU A 256 -4.94 19.19 7.90
CA LEU A 256 -4.40 17.96 7.31
C LEU A 256 -2.95 18.13 6.87
N MET A 257 -2.62 19.29 6.30
CA MET A 257 -1.24 19.61 5.92
C MET A 257 -0.31 19.61 7.14
N ASP A 258 -0.73 20.22 8.24
CA ASP A 258 0.02 20.19 9.50
C ASP A 258 0.16 18.76 10.03
N ARG A 259 -0.91 17.96 9.97
CA ARG A 259 -0.88 16.54 10.36
C ARG A 259 0.15 15.75 9.56
N ILE A 260 0.16 15.89 8.24
CA ILE A 260 1.13 15.25 7.32
C ILE A 260 2.56 15.70 7.64
N ARG A 261 2.76 16.98 7.98
CA ARG A 261 4.08 17.56 8.28
C ARG A 261 4.70 17.07 9.58
N THR A 262 3.91 16.92 10.65
CA THR A 262 4.48 16.81 12.01
C THR A 262 4.25 15.47 12.69
N ASN A 263 3.12 14.80 12.44
CA ASN A 263 2.65 13.71 13.31
C ASN A 263 2.15 12.47 12.58
N ALA A 264 1.91 12.54 11.27
CA ALA A 264 1.42 11.39 10.52
C ALA A 264 2.59 10.45 10.21
N GLU A 265 2.66 9.34 10.94
CA GLU A 265 3.71 8.34 10.77
C GLU A 265 3.16 7.05 10.17
N GLY A 266 1.88 6.74 10.38
CA GLY A 266 1.19 5.58 9.83
C GLY A 266 0.05 6.00 8.94
N ILE A 267 0.34 6.15 7.65
CA ILE A 267 -0.62 6.65 6.66
C ILE A 267 -1.11 5.50 5.78
N LEU A 268 -2.42 5.31 5.68
CA LEU A 268 -3.02 4.49 4.63
C LEU A 268 -3.62 5.38 3.56
N ILE A 269 -3.30 5.12 2.30
CA ILE A 269 -3.90 5.76 1.14
C ILE A 269 -4.77 4.73 0.45
N SER A 270 -6.07 4.99 0.39
CA SER A 270 -7.06 4.01 -0.05
C SER A 270 -7.98 4.58 -1.13
N GLY A 271 -8.62 3.71 -1.91
CA GLY A 271 -9.46 4.10 -3.04
C GLY A 271 -9.52 3.06 -4.15
N SER A 272 -10.55 3.17 -4.99
CA SER A 272 -10.80 2.25 -6.11
C SER A 272 -9.60 2.22 -7.09
N PRO A 273 -9.40 1.14 -7.86
CA PRO A 273 -8.44 1.14 -8.96
C PRO A 273 -8.66 2.33 -9.89
N GLY A 274 -7.60 3.02 -10.28
CA GLY A 274 -7.69 4.23 -11.13
C GLY A 274 -8.10 5.53 -10.41
N ALA A 275 -8.40 5.51 -9.10
CA ALA A 275 -8.82 6.70 -8.36
C ALA A 275 -7.77 7.82 -8.20
N GLY A 276 -6.52 7.62 -8.65
CA GLY A 276 -5.43 8.61 -8.49
C GLY A 276 -4.53 8.41 -7.26
N LYS A 277 -4.59 7.23 -6.60
CA LYS A 277 -3.77 6.91 -5.42
C LYS A 277 -2.27 7.05 -5.67
N SER A 278 -1.73 6.41 -6.70
CA SER A 278 -0.29 6.43 -7.00
C SER A 278 0.20 7.84 -7.30
N THR A 279 -0.62 8.68 -7.94
CA THR A 279 -0.31 10.10 -8.17
C THR A 279 -0.25 10.88 -6.86
N PHE A 280 -1.20 10.66 -5.94
CA PHE A 280 -1.17 11.27 -4.62
C PHE A 280 0.05 10.81 -3.79
N VAL A 281 0.37 9.52 -3.84
CA VAL A 281 1.54 8.92 -3.19
C VAL A 281 2.84 9.56 -3.70
N GLN A 282 2.97 9.76 -5.02
CA GLN A 282 4.12 10.45 -5.61
C GLN A 282 4.24 11.89 -5.10
N SER A 283 3.11 12.62 -5.03
CA SER A 283 3.09 13.99 -4.52
C SER A 283 3.53 14.08 -3.05
N ILE A 284 3.08 13.14 -2.22
CA ILE A 284 3.49 13.04 -0.80
C ILE A 284 4.97 12.66 -0.68
N ALA A 285 5.45 11.72 -1.49
CA ALA A 285 6.84 11.29 -1.49
C ALA A 285 7.78 12.47 -1.81
N LYS A 286 7.44 13.23 -2.85
CA LYS A 286 8.14 14.43 -3.27
C LYS A 286 8.13 15.48 -2.17
N PHE A 287 6.96 15.76 -1.59
CA PHE A 287 6.81 16.72 -0.49
C PHE A 287 7.72 16.36 0.71
N TYR A 288 7.71 15.10 1.16
CA TYR A 288 8.58 14.67 2.25
C TYR A 288 10.06 14.79 1.91
N SER A 289 10.47 14.39 0.70
CA SER A 289 11.87 14.42 0.29
C SER A 289 12.39 15.83 0.04
N GLU A 290 11.66 16.66 -0.72
CA GLU A 290 12.15 17.96 -1.20
C GLU A 290 11.86 19.10 -0.22
N GLU A 291 10.66 19.15 0.37
CA GLU A 291 10.28 20.25 1.27
C GLU A 291 10.69 19.98 2.72
N LEU A 292 10.55 18.74 3.19
CA LEU A 292 10.87 18.36 4.56
C LEU A 292 12.25 17.72 4.75
N ASN A 293 13.02 17.54 3.66
CA ASN A 293 14.35 16.92 3.67
C ASN A 293 14.37 15.56 4.40
N LYS A 294 13.32 14.76 4.24
CA LYS A 294 13.18 13.42 4.83
C LYS A 294 13.77 12.35 3.92
N VAL A 295 14.37 11.33 4.51
CA VAL A 295 14.85 10.17 3.77
C VAL A 295 13.67 9.27 3.45
N VAL A 296 13.20 9.33 2.20
CA VAL A 296 12.10 8.51 1.70
C VAL A 296 12.64 7.34 0.88
N LYS A 297 12.06 6.15 1.08
CA LYS A 297 12.31 4.93 0.29
C LYS A 297 10.97 4.32 -0.14
N THR A 298 10.97 3.50 -1.19
CA THR A 298 9.74 2.77 -1.60
C THR A 298 9.96 1.27 -1.71
N MET A 299 8.89 0.52 -1.50
CA MET A 299 8.77 -0.91 -1.71
C MET A 299 7.62 -1.15 -2.70
N GLU A 300 7.94 -1.68 -3.88
CA GLU A 300 6.99 -1.71 -5.00
C GLU A 300 7.28 -2.86 -5.98
N SER A 301 6.23 -3.48 -6.49
CA SER A 301 6.31 -4.63 -7.39
C SER A 301 5.12 -4.64 -8.37
N PRO A 302 5.27 -4.13 -9.61
CA PRO A 302 6.49 -3.57 -10.22
C PRO A 302 6.79 -2.12 -9.77
N ARG A 303 7.94 -1.57 -10.20
CA ARG A 303 8.35 -0.19 -9.91
C ARG A 303 7.57 0.82 -10.75
N ASP A 304 6.34 1.12 -10.35
CA ASP A 304 5.43 1.98 -11.13
C ASP A 304 5.42 3.46 -10.68
N LEU A 305 5.91 3.77 -9.48
CA LEU A 305 6.00 5.15 -9.02
C LEU A 305 7.09 5.92 -9.80
N GLN A 306 6.81 7.18 -10.12
CA GLN A 306 7.80 8.08 -10.71
C GLN A 306 8.21 9.10 -9.69
N LEU A 307 9.46 8.98 -9.24
CA LEU A 307 9.97 9.72 -8.11
C LEU A 307 11.29 10.40 -8.46
N PRO A 308 11.63 11.50 -7.79
CA PRO A 308 12.95 12.13 -7.91
C PRO A 308 14.08 11.15 -7.57
N ASN A 309 15.29 11.41 -8.09
CA ASN A 309 16.44 10.50 -7.92
C ASN A 309 16.87 10.35 -6.45
N GLU A 310 16.50 11.30 -5.61
CA GLU A 310 16.74 11.35 -4.18
C GLU A 310 15.99 10.20 -3.45
N ILE A 311 14.87 9.75 -4.00
CA ILE A 311 14.04 8.68 -3.44
C ILE A 311 14.45 7.35 -4.06
N THR A 312 14.89 6.40 -3.23
CA THR A 312 15.32 5.09 -3.72
C THR A 312 14.14 4.12 -3.71
N GLN A 313 13.93 3.49 -4.87
CA GLN A 313 12.86 2.52 -5.09
C GLN A 313 13.40 1.09 -4.99
N TYR A 314 12.82 0.28 -4.10
CA TYR A 314 13.17 -1.12 -3.92
C TYR A 314 12.11 -2.04 -4.50
N SER A 315 12.60 -3.14 -5.07
CA SER A 315 11.79 -4.27 -5.52
C SER A 315 12.01 -5.46 -4.59
N PRO A 316 11.21 -6.53 -4.70
CA PRO A 316 11.37 -7.71 -3.86
C PRO A 316 12.80 -8.26 -3.92
N LEU A 317 13.55 -8.13 -2.83
CA LEU A 317 14.87 -8.70 -2.65
C LEU A 317 14.74 -10.22 -2.59
N GLU A 318 15.48 -10.92 -3.45
CA GLU A 318 15.37 -12.39 -3.59
C GLU A 318 13.92 -12.88 -3.83
N GLY A 319 13.08 -12.02 -4.44
CA GLY A 319 11.68 -12.34 -4.72
C GLY A 319 10.72 -12.10 -3.56
N SER A 320 11.18 -11.58 -2.41
CA SER A 320 10.32 -11.26 -1.25
C SER A 320 10.40 -9.79 -0.83
N MET A 321 9.23 -9.20 -0.55
CA MET A 321 9.17 -7.87 0.07
C MET A 321 9.59 -7.90 1.54
N GLU A 322 9.49 -9.05 2.20
CA GLU A 322 9.91 -9.22 3.59
C GLU A 322 11.42 -9.01 3.73
N ASN A 323 12.22 -9.65 2.88
CA ASN A 323 13.68 -9.45 2.83
C ASN A 323 14.05 -7.99 2.55
N THR A 324 13.21 -7.29 1.78
CA THR A 324 13.41 -5.86 1.50
C THR A 324 13.15 -5.03 2.75
N ALA A 325 12.08 -5.33 3.49
CA ALA A 325 11.77 -4.70 4.76
C ALA A 325 12.86 -4.95 5.80
N ASP A 326 13.41 -6.17 5.90
CA ASP A 326 14.51 -6.49 6.82
C ASP A 326 15.74 -5.60 6.59
N VAL A 327 16.10 -5.35 5.33
CA VAL A 327 17.18 -4.43 4.99
C VAL A 327 16.81 -3.00 5.36
N LEU A 328 15.58 -2.56 5.10
CA LEU A 328 15.12 -1.22 5.44
C LEU A 328 15.07 -0.97 6.95
N LEU A 329 14.80 -1.99 7.77
CA LEU A 329 14.86 -1.92 9.23
C LEU A 329 16.29 -1.67 9.76
N LEU A 330 17.31 -2.06 9.00
CA LEU A 330 18.71 -1.73 9.30
C LEU A 330 19.09 -0.31 8.88
N VAL A 331 18.55 0.15 7.75
CA VAL A 331 18.80 1.51 7.22
C VAL A 331 18.02 2.58 8.00
N ARG A 332 16.81 2.25 8.47
CA ARG A 332 15.87 3.13 9.17
C ARG A 332 15.62 4.46 8.44
N PRO A 333 15.01 4.45 7.24
CA PRO A 333 14.58 5.68 6.59
C PRO A 333 13.53 6.41 7.45
N ASP A 334 13.35 7.72 7.24
CA ASP A 334 12.28 8.48 7.89
C ASP A 334 10.90 7.96 7.46
N TYR A 335 10.74 7.72 6.15
CA TYR A 335 9.50 7.18 5.58
C TYR A 335 9.77 6.07 4.55
N THR A 336 8.95 5.03 4.58
CA THR A 336 8.85 4.02 3.53
C THR A 336 7.45 3.98 2.95
N ILE A 337 7.38 4.09 1.63
CA ILE A 337 6.14 3.92 0.87
C ILE A 337 6.04 2.47 0.45
N TYR A 338 4.99 1.79 0.89
CA TYR A 338 4.66 0.47 0.40
C TYR A 338 3.53 0.61 -0.61
N ASP A 339 3.89 0.64 -1.88
CA ASP A 339 2.91 0.66 -2.96
C ASP A 339 2.31 -0.73 -3.08
N GLU A 340 0.99 -0.80 -2.86
CA GLU A 340 0.14 -1.97 -3.00
C GLU A 340 0.21 -3.03 -1.88
N LEU A 341 -0.53 -2.77 -0.78
CA LEU A 341 -0.84 -3.75 0.25
C LEU A 341 -2.03 -4.64 -0.16
N ARG A 342 -1.76 -5.91 -0.48
CA ARG A 342 -2.79 -6.85 -0.96
C ARG A 342 -2.95 -8.08 -0.07
N LYS A 343 -1.84 -8.71 0.29
CA LYS A 343 -1.79 -9.99 1.01
C LYS A 343 -1.64 -9.76 2.51
N ASN A 344 -1.91 -10.81 3.28
CA ASN A 344 -1.73 -10.77 4.74
C ASN A 344 -0.30 -10.39 5.13
N ASN A 345 0.71 -10.93 4.43
CA ASN A 345 2.11 -10.64 4.72
C ASN A 345 2.44 -9.15 4.58
N ASP A 346 1.88 -8.49 3.56
CA ASP A 346 2.16 -7.08 3.29
C ASP A 346 1.71 -6.19 4.46
N PHE A 347 0.54 -6.50 5.06
CA PHE A 347 0.04 -5.78 6.24
C PHE A 347 0.86 -6.05 7.50
N ASN A 348 1.40 -7.27 7.66
CA ASN A 348 2.29 -7.59 8.76
C ASN A 348 3.62 -6.83 8.63
N ILE A 349 4.23 -6.84 7.45
CA ILE A 349 5.43 -6.05 7.14
C ILE A 349 5.18 -4.57 7.42
N PHE A 350 4.04 -4.02 6.99
CA PHE A 350 3.66 -2.64 7.28
C PHE A 350 3.62 -2.35 8.79
N ALA A 351 3.00 -3.25 9.56
CA ALA A 351 2.90 -3.14 11.01
C ALA A 351 4.27 -3.23 11.70
N ASP A 352 5.09 -4.19 11.33
CA ASP A 352 6.42 -4.41 11.93
C ASP A 352 7.34 -3.21 11.67
N MET A 353 7.33 -2.68 10.44
CA MET A 353 8.08 -1.46 10.11
C MET A 353 7.60 -0.25 10.92
N ARG A 354 6.29 -0.09 11.11
CA ARG A 354 5.74 0.99 11.95
C ARG A 354 6.14 0.88 13.40
N LEU A 355 6.03 -0.33 13.97
CA LEU A 355 6.37 -0.58 15.36
C LEU A 355 7.88 -0.43 15.61
N ALA A 356 8.72 -0.63 14.59
CA ALA A 356 10.14 -0.34 14.63
C ALA A 356 10.48 1.18 14.54
N GLY A 357 9.47 2.03 14.37
CA GLY A 357 9.61 3.49 14.33
C GLY A 357 9.86 4.07 12.93
N VAL A 358 9.70 3.28 11.88
CA VAL A 358 9.76 3.79 10.49
C VAL A 358 8.40 4.37 10.13
N GLY A 359 8.36 5.60 9.59
CA GLY A 359 7.13 6.17 9.03
C GLY A 359 6.69 5.34 7.82
N MET A 360 5.44 4.92 7.76
CA MET A 360 4.92 4.07 6.69
C MET A 360 3.75 4.72 5.96
N ILE A 361 3.79 4.63 4.64
CA ILE A 361 2.70 5.07 3.75
C ILE A 361 2.28 3.86 2.92
N GLY A 362 1.10 3.33 3.19
CA GLY A 362 0.60 2.08 2.60
C GLY A 362 -0.52 2.33 1.62
N VAL A 363 -0.42 1.80 0.40
CA VAL A 363 -1.45 1.97 -0.63
C VAL A 363 -2.37 0.77 -0.65
N VAL A 364 -3.67 0.97 -0.44
CA VAL A 364 -4.67 -0.11 -0.36
C VAL A 364 -5.76 0.09 -1.42
N HIS A 365 -6.12 -1.00 -2.10
CA HIS A 365 -7.35 -1.01 -2.89
C HIS A 365 -8.57 -1.22 -2.00
N ALA A 366 -9.42 -0.20 -1.95
CA ALA A 366 -10.64 -0.16 -1.13
C ALA A 366 -11.73 0.59 -1.87
N THR A 367 -12.98 0.13 -1.78
CA THR A 367 -14.14 0.83 -2.34
C THR A 367 -14.84 1.68 -1.29
N ARG A 368 -14.57 1.46 0.00
CA ARG A 368 -15.03 2.31 1.10
C ARG A 368 -13.84 2.81 1.93
N PRO A 369 -13.93 4.02 2.50
CA PRO A 369 -12.89 4.58 3.36
C PRO A 369 -12.48 3.70 4.56
N ILE A 370 -13.41 2.91 5.11
CA ILE A 370 -13.18 2.06 6.29
C ILE A 370 -12.42 0.77 5.97
N ASP A 371 -12.48 0.28 4.72
CA ASP A 371 -11.97 -1.06 4.37
C ASP A 371 -10.45 -1.18 4.59
N ALA A 372 -9.71 -0.07 4.42
CA ALA A 372 -8.27 -0.05 4.60
C ALA A 372 -7.89 -0.29 6.09
N ILE A 373 -8.55 0.41 7.01
CA ILE A 373 -8.36 0.24 8.45
C ILE A 373 -8.84 -1.16 8.88
N GLN A 374 -9.98 -1.62 8.37
CA GLN A 374 -10.52 -2.94 8.68
C GLN A 374 -9.55 -4.07 8.31
N ARG A 375 -8.85 -3.96 7.17
CA ARG A 375 -7.87 -4.97 6.76
C ARG A 375 -6.71 -5.07 7.74
N ILE A 376 -6.24 -3.95 8.28
CA ILE A 376 -5.21 -3.99 9.33
C ILE A 376 -5.79 -4.53 10.63
N ALA A 377 -6.97 -4.05 11.02
CA ALA A 377 -7.62 -4.46 12.27
C ALA A 377 -7.88 -5.97 12.37
N SER A 378 -8.09 -6.66 11.25
CA SER A 378 -8.30 -8.10 11.24
C SER A 378 -7.01 -8.93 11.31
N ARG A 379 -5.83 -8.30 11.37
CA ARG A 379 -4.50 -8.94 11.25
C ARG A 379 -3.56 -8.61 12.41
N VAL A 380 -3.80 -7.49 13.09
CA VAL A 380 -3.01 -7.06 14.24
C VAL A 380 -3.89 -6.95 15.46
N GLU A 381 -3.29 -6.96 16.65
CA GLU A 381 -4.02 -6.77 17.89
C GLU A 381 -4.68 -5.38 17.91
N LEU A 382 -5.91 -5.33 18.41
CA LEU A 382 -6.73 -4.11 18.38
C LEU A 382 -6.04 -2.92 19.06
N GLY A 383 -5.28 -3.20 20.13
CA GLY A 383 -4.55 -2.21 20.93
C GLY A 383 -3.44 -1.46 20.19
N VAL A 384 -2.83 -2.09 19.18
CA VAL A 384 -1.68 -1.51 18.45
C VAL A 384 -2.11 -0.79 17.17
N ILE A 385 -3.37 -0.90 16.75
CA ILE A 385 -3.86 -0.29 15.51
C ILE A 385 -3.55 1.21 15.43
N PRO A 386 -3.82 2.04 16.47
CA PRO A 386 -3.53 3.48 16.37
C PRO A 386 -2.05 3.81 16.26
N SER A 387 -1.17 2.94 16.77
CA SER A 387 0.28 3.07 16.63
C SER A 387 0.79 2.64 15.25
N ILE A 388 0.02 1.81 14.53
CA ILE A 388 0.36 1.36 13.18
C ILE A 388 -0.24 2.30 12.14
N VAL A 389 -1.52 2.63 12.27
CA VAL A 389 -2.27 3.50 11.35
C VAL A 389 -2.95 4.59 12.14
N ASP A 390 -2.37 5.77 12.13
CA ASP A 390 -2.93 6.94 12.80
C ASP A 390 -3.77 7.80 11.84
N THR A 391 -3.50 7.73 10.53
CA THR A 391 -4.16 8.54 9.49
C THR A 391 -4.55 7.67 8.29
N SER A 392 -5.81 7.72 7.86
CA SER A 392 -6.30 7.03 6.66
C SER A 392 -6.91 8.03 5.69
N ILE A 393 -6.35 8.14 4.49
CA ILE A 393 -6.76 9.06 3.44
C ILE A 393 -7.45 8.26 2.34
N TYR A 394 -8.67 8.64 2.00
CA TYR A 394 -9.44 8.03 0.92
C TYR A 394 -9.50 8.94 -0.29
N ILE A 395 -9.02 8.43 -1.42
CA ILE A 395 -8.92 9.12 -2.71
C ILE A 395 -10.04 8.63 -3.64
N GLU A 396 -10.74 9.57 -4.25
CA GLU A 396 -11.77 9.33 -5.26
C GLU A 396 -11.65 10.40 -6.35
N ASP A 397 -11.74 10.00 -7.62
CA ASP A 397 -11.66 10.89 -8.79
C ASP A 397 -10.46 11.86 -8.78
N GLY A 398 -9.31 11.41 -8.25
CA GLY A 398 -8.09 12.20 -8.18
C GLY A 398 -8.05 13.24 -7.07
N ALA A 399 -9.00 13.21 -6.11
CA ALA A 399 -9.06 14.13 -4.98
C ALA A 399 -9.18 13.40 -3.64
N VAL A 400 -8.77 14.06 -2.55
CA VAL A 400 -8.99 13.57 -1.18
C VAL A 400 -10.45 13.80 -0.81
N LYS A 401 -11.20 12.72 -0.59
CA LYS A 401 -12.63 12.78 -0.26
C LYS A 401 -12.92 12.65 1.23
N ASN A 402 -12.21 11.74 1.91
CA ASN A 402 -12.35 11.53 3.35
C ASN A 402 -10.98 11.31 3.97
N VAL A 403 -10.78 11.86 5.16
CA VAL A 403 -9.64 11.54 6.01
C VAL A 403 -10.16 11.07 7.35
N TYR A 404 -9.68 9.92 7.80
CA TYR A 404 -10.03 9.33 9.08
C TYR A 404 -8.82 9.26 10.01
N GLU A 405 -9.08 9.49 11.28
CA GLU A 405 -8.15 9.23 12.38
C GLU A 405 -8.64 8.05 13.21
N THR A 406 -7.69 7.29 13.78
CA THR A 406 -8.00 6.18 14.68
C THR A 406 -7.60 6.57 16.10
N LYS A 407 -8.47 6.24 17.07
CA LYS A 407 -8.20 6.44 18.49
C LYS A 407 -8.68 5.26 19.30
N ILE A 408 -7.86 4.78 20.23
CA ILE A 408 -8.29 3.77 21.19
C ILE A 408 -9.00 4.42 22.37
N THR A 409 -10.11 3.82 22.78
CA THR A 409 -10.82 4.16 24.01
C THR A 409 -11.38 2.90 24.65
N VAL A 410 -11.67 2.95 25.95
CA VAL A 410 -12.42 1.90 26.64
C VAL A 410 -13.84 2.41 26.84
N LYS A 411 -14.81 1.76 26.21
CA LYS A 411 -16.23 2.10 26.34
C LYS A 411 -17.12 0.90 25.99
N VAL A 412 -18.42 1.05 26.22
CA VAL A 412 -19.43 0.12 25.69
C VAL A 412 -19.63 0.43 24.20
N PRO A 413 -19.44 -0.54 23.28
CA PRO A 413 -19.63 -0.30 21.85
C PRO A 413 -21.07 0.12 21.51
N THR A 414 -21.20 0.96 20.49
CA THR A 414 -22.49 1.41 19.96
C THR A 414 -23.32 0.21 19.52
N GLY A 415 -24.56 0.12 20.04
CA GLY A 415 -25.46 -1.01 19.80
C GLY A 415 -25.48 -2.08 20.92
N MET A 416 -24.58 -2.00 21.92
CA MET A 416 -24.62 -2.85 23.11
C MET A 416 -25.21 -2.09 24.31
N LYS A 417 -26.00 -2.77 25.17
CA LYS A 417 -26.74 -2.14 26.28
C LYS A 417 -26.21 -2.46 27.68
N GLU A 418 -25.39 -3.49 27.85
CA GLU A 418 -24.89 -3.91 29.18
C GLU A 418 -23.53 -3.28 29.48
N ALA A 419 -23.40 -2.60 30.62
CA ALA A 419 -22.19 -1.88 31.03
C ALA A 419 -20.99 -2.81 31.33
N ASP A 420 -21.26 -4.06 31.71
CA ASP A 420 -20.24 -5.11 31.94
C ASP A 420 -19.53 -5.54 30.63
N LEU A 421 -19.90 -4.96 29.48
CA LEU A 421 -19.30 -5.21 28.16
C LEU A 421 -18.23 -4.17 27.78
N ALA A 422 -17.85 -3.25 28.67
CA ALA A 422 -16.81 -2.25 28.40
C ALA A 422 -15.52 -2.93 27.95
N ARG A 423 -15.03 -2.55 26.77
CA ARG A 423 -13.87 -3.18 26.12
C ARG A 423 -13.05 -2.15 25.37
N PRO A 424 -11.81 -2.48 24.98
CA PRO A 424 -11.07 -1.67 24.03
C PRO A 424 -11.85 -1.56 22.71
N VAL A 425 -12.10 -0.32 22.29
CA VAL A 425 -12.74 0.03 21.02
C VAL A 425 -11.83 1.01 20.29
N ILE A 426 -11.57 0.74 19.02
CA ILE A 426 -10.97 1.72 18.13
C ILE A 426 -12.10 2.55 17.53
N GLU A 427 -12.10 3.83 17.86
CA GLU A 427 -12.93 4.84 17.23
C GLU A 427 -12.27 5.29 15.93
N VAL A 428 -13.01 5.18 14.83
CA VAL A 428 -12.64 5.76 13.54
C VAL A 428 -13.47 7.02 13.37
N ARG A 429 -12.80 8.17 13.41
CA ARG A 429 -13.43 9.50 13.36
C ARG A 429 -13.06 10.19 12.07
N ASP A 430 -13.99 10.98 11.56
CA ASP A 430 -13.70 11.92 10.49
C ASP A 430 -12.72 12.99 10.99
N PHE A 431 -11.57 13.12 10.34
CA PHE A 431 -10.47 13.95 10.81
C PHE A 431 -10.84 15.45 10.77
N GLU A 432 -11.61 15.87 9.77
CA GLU A 432 -12.03 17.26 9.62
C GLU A 432 -13.06 17.65 10.69
N SER A 433 -14.13 16.86 10.84
CA SER A 433 -15.26 17.16 11.71
C SER A 433 -15.16 16.59 13.14
N GLY A 434 -14.30 15.61 13.37
CA GLY A 434 -14.21 14.85 14.64
C GLY A 434 -15.37 13.88 14.89
N LYS A 435 -16.32 13.75 13.95
CA LYS A 435 -17.50 12.90 14.09
C LYS A 435 -17.11 11.43 14.05
N LEU A 436 -17.59 10.65 15.02
CA LEU A 436 -17.43 9.20 15.04
C LEU A 436 -18.19 8.56 13.87
N LYS A 437 -17.49 7.78 13.05
CA LYS A 437 -18.04 7.09 11.88
C LYS A 437 -18.16 5.61 12.10
N ASN A 438 -17.09 4.99 12.59
CA ASN A 438 -17.06 3.57 12.84
C ASN A 438 -16.42 3.25 14.20
N GLU A 439 -16.80 2.10 14.73
CA GLU A 439 -16.16 1.50 15.90
C GLU A 439 -15.65 0.11 15.52
N ILE A 440 -14.43 -0.20 15.93
CA ILE A 440 -13.84 -1.51 15.73
C ILE A 440 -13.55 -2.12 17.10
N TYR A 441 -14.08 -3.30 17.36
CA TYR A 441 -13.90 -3.99 18.63
C TYR A 441 -13.96 -5.50 18.45
N THR A 442 -13.44 -6.21 19.45
CA THR A 442 -13.46 -7.68 19.45
C THR A 442 -14.69 -8.19 20.18
N TYR A 443 -15.35 -9.18 19.61
CA TYR A 443 -16.41 -9.96 20.24
C TYR A 443 -16.14 -11.45 20.05
N GLY A 444 -15.85 -12.17 21.13
CA GLY A 444 -15.28 -13.51 21.04
C GLY A 444 -13.90 -13.47 20.37
N GLU A 445 -13.71 -14.25 19.31
CA GLU A 445 -12.48 -14.27 18.49
C GLU A 445 -12.61 -13.45 17.19
N GLN A 446 -13.73 -12.73 17.00
CA GLN A 446 -14.00 -11.99 15.78
C GLN A 446 -13.84 -10.48 15.98
N THR A 447 -13.23 -9.81 15.00
CA THR A 447 -13.17 -8.35 14.92
C THR A 447 -14.43 -7.84 14.22
N ILE A 448 -15.21 -7.02 14.92
CA ILE A 448 -16.43 -6.40 14.41
C ILE A 448 -16.14 -4.96 14.04
N VAL A 449 -16.59 -4.53 12.86
CA VAL A 449 -16.60 -3.13 12.43
C VAL A 449 -18.05 -2.65 12.40
N MET A 450 -18.38 -1.76 13.34
CA MET A 450 -19.71 -1.18 13.48
C MET A 450 -19.76 0.17 12.77
N ASP A 451 -20.83 0.44 12.03
CA ASP A 451 -21.11 1.75 11.44
C ASP A 451 -22.10 2.50 12.32
N VAL A 452 -21.66 3.62 12.89
CA VAL A 452 -22.44 4.37 13.87
C VAL A 452 -23.63 5.07 13.20
N ASP A 453 -23.49 5.48 11.94
CA ASP A 453 -24.57 6.15 11.21
C ASP A 453 -25.69 5.13 10.88
N LEU A 454 -25.40 3.85 10.64
CA LEU A 454 -26.41 2.79 10.41
C LEU A 454 -27.18 2.43 11.69
N VAL A 455 -26.49 2.31 12.83
CA VAL A 455 -27.17 2.00 14.12
C VAL A 455 -28.05 3.17 14.57
N ASN A 456 -27.57 4.40 14.38
CA ASN A 456 -28.34 5.61 14.68
C ASN A 456 -29.54 5.79 13.75
N GLN A 457 -29.51 5.31 12.50
CA GLN A 457 -30.68 5.32 11.62
C GLN A 457 -31.80 4.40 12.13
N ASP A 458 -31.47 3.23 12.67
CA ASP A 458 -32.45 2.34 13.33
C ASP A 458 -32.97 2.94 14.65
N THR A 459 -32.18 3.78 15.33
CA THR A 459 -32.63 4.49 16.54
C THR A 459 -33.42 5.77 16.23
N ASP A 460 -33.10 6.48 15.15
CA ASP A 460 -33.83 7.68 14.70
C ASP A 460 -35.17 7.33 14.04
N LEU A 461 -35.28 6.16 13.39
CA LEU A 461 -36.57 5.58 12.98
C LEU A 461 -37.43 5.17 14.19
N GLN A 462 -36.82 4.84 15.34
CA GLN A 462 -37.53 4.62 16.60
C GLN A 462 -37.85 5.91 17.39
N LEU A 463 -37.18 7.03 17.10
CA LEU A 463 -37.39 8.30 17.81
C LEU A 463 -38.50 9.19 17.21
N GLN A 464 -38.94 8.95 15.97
CA GLN A 464 -40.17 9.54 15.46
C GLN A 464 -41.36 8.59 15.66
N LYS A 465 -41.88 8.51 16.89
CA LYS A 465 -43.16 7.82 17.19
C LYS A 465 -44.20 8.17 16.13
N SER A 466 -44.64 7.16 15.38
CA SER A 466 -45.66 7.28 14.34
C SER A 466 -46.92 7.92 14.93
N SER A 467 -47.63 8.73 14.14
CA SER A 467 -48.92 9.33 14.57
C SER A 467 -49.92 8.26 15.03
N VAL A 468 -49.81 7.04 14.50
CA VAL A 468 -50.62 5.87 14.88
C VAL A 468 -50.22 5.34 16.27
N GLU A 469 -48.92 5.27 16.56
CA GLU A 469 -48.40 4.82 17.87
C GLU A 469 -48.78 5.79 18.99
N LYS A 470 -48.73 7.10 18.75
CA LYS A 470 -49.19 8.12 19.71
C LYS A 470 -50.69 8.02 20.01
N ILE A 471 -51.50 7.59 19.05
CA ILE A 471 -52.94 7.35 19.23
C ILE A 471 -53.16 6.07 20.03
N ALA A 472 -52.45 4.99 19.69
CA ALA A 472 -52.50 3.73 20.41
C ALA A 472 -52.08 3.87 21.88
N GLU A 473 -50.97 4.55 22.16
CA GLU A 473 -50.52 4.85 23.53
C GLU A 473 -51.58 5.59 24.33
N LYS A 474 -52.22 6.62 23.74
CA LYS A 474 -53.28 7.38 24.41
C LYS A 474 -54.53 6.55 24.70
N GLU A 475 -54.94 5.67 23.78
CA GLU A 475 -56.08 4.78 23.99
C GLU A 475 -55.80 3.70 25.06
N ILE A 476 -54.61 3.08 25.02
CA ILE A 476 -54.17 2.11 26.03
C ILE A 476 -54.10 2.77 27.41
N LEU A 477 -53.48 3.96 27.50
CA LEU A 477 -53.40 4.74 28.72
C LEU A 477 -54.78 5.12 29.27
N ARG A 478 -55.73 5.51 28.41
CA ARG A 478 -57.12 5.83 28.80
C ARG A 478 -57.84 4.62 29.40
N LYS A 479 -57.72 3.44 28.77
CA LYS A 479 -58.35 2.21 29.27
C LYS A 479 -57.77 1.79 30.61
N ILE A 480 -56.45 1.89 30.78
CA ILE A 480 -55.79 1.47 32.01
C ILE A 480 -56.03 2.45 33.16
N LYS A 481 -56.10 3.75 32.88
CA LYS A 481 -56.51 4.76 33.88
C LYS A 481 -57.97 4.62 34.35
N ARG A 482 -58.84 3.89 33.63
CA ARG A 482 -60.19 3.55 34.13
C ARG A 482 -60.16 2.45 35.19
N ILE A 483 -59.14 1.60 35.17
CA ILE A 483 -59.00 0.46 36.08
C ILE A 483 -58.26 0.87 37.36
N LEU A 484 -57.32 1.82 37.24
CA LEU A 484 -56.48 2.27 38.35
C LEU A 484 -57.02 3.52 39.09
N PRO A 485 -56.63 3.73 40.36
CA PRO A 485 -56.96 4.94 41.10
C PRO A 485 -56.46 6.21 40.38
N LYS A 486 -57.19 7.33 40.48
CA LYS A 486 -56.87 8.61 39.81
C LYS A 486 -55.46 9.17 40.06
N LYS A 487 -54.73 8.68 41.07
CA LYS A 487 -53.37 9.10 41.44
C LYS A 487 -52.27 8.14 40.98
N ALA A 488 -52.60 6.99 40.38
CA ALA A 488 -51.60 6.02 39.93
C ALA A 488 -50.81 6.57 38.73
N LYS A 489 -49.48 6.53 38.82
CA LYS A 489 -48.60 6.83 37.69
C LYS A 489 -48.49 5.59 36.81
N VAL A 490 -48.78 5.79 35.53
CA VAL A 490 -48.73 4.75 34.50
C VAL A 490 -48.13 5.35 33.25
N GLU A 491 -47.14 4.68 32.70
CA GLU A 491 -46.53 5.01 31.41
C GLU A 491 -46.73 3.84 30.45
N VAL A 492 -47.01 4.15 29.18
CA VAL A 492 -47.28 3.15 28.13
C VAL A 492 -46.33 3.44 26.99
N GLU A 493 -45.65 2.41 26.52
CA GLU A 493 -44.77 2.45 25.37
C GLU A 493 -45.18 1.36 24.39
N VAL A 494 -45.53 1.75 23.16
CA VAL A 494 -45.81 0.78 22.09
C VAL A 494 -44.48 0.38 21.44
N ILE A 495 -44.14 -0.90 21.53
CA ILE A 495 -42.86 -1.44 21.01
C ILE A 495 -43.04 -1.90 19.55
N SER A 496 -44.22 -2.40 19.22
CA SER A 496 -44.57 -2.83 17.86
C SER A 496 -46.08 -2.73 17.63
N PRO A 497 -46.57 -2.86 16.37
CA PRO A 497 -48.01 -2.84 16.07
C PRO A 497 -48.83 -3.88 16.84
N GLU A 498 -48.18 -4.94 17.33
CA GLU A 498 -48.82 -6.07 18.02
C GLU A 498 -48.44 -6.17 19.52
N ARG A 499 -47.54 -5.29 20.02
CA ARG A 499 -47.06 -5.36 21.41
C ARG A 499 -46.80 -3.99 22.05
N ALA A 500 -47.27 -3.83 23.29
CA ALA A 500 -47.02 -2.65 24.14
C ALA A 500 -46.45 -3.06 25.51
N LYS A 501 -45.61 -2.20 26.09
CA LYS A 501 -45.15 -2.28 27.48
C LYS A 501 -45.80 -1.21 28.33
N ILE A 502 -46.10 -1.57 29.57
CA ILE A 502 -46.82 -0.70 30.49
C ILE A 502 -46.13 -0.74 31.84
N TYR A 503 -45.75 0.44 32.28
CA TYR A 503 -45.00 0.69 33.49
C TYR A 503 -45.95 1.10 34.60
N PHE A 504 -45.93 0.35 35.72
CA PHE A 504 -46.77 0.59 36.88
C PHE A 504 -45.94 0.79 38.14
N GLU A 505 -46.44 1.56 39.10
CA GLU A 505 -45.92 1.48 40.46
C GLU A 505 -46.13 0.04 40.99
N GLU A 506 -45.12 -0.51 41.68
CA GLU A 506 -45.08 -1.91 42.13
C GLU A 506 -46.36 -2.36 42.86
N GLN A 507 -46.96 -1.44 43.63
CA GLN A 507 -48.21 -1.62 44.36
C GLN A 507 -49.45 -1.92 43.48
N HIS A 508 -49.43 -1.56 42.20
CA HIS A 508 -50.55 -1.68 41.27
C HIS A 508 -50.43 -2.83 40.26
N ILE A 509 -49.27 -3.50 40.20
CA ILE A 509 -49.05 -4.66 39.31
C ILE A 509 -50.05 -5.81 39.56
N PRO A 510 -50.36 -6.19 40.82
CA PRO A 510 -51.32 -7.27 41.08
C PRO A 510 -52.76 -6.96 40.61
N GLU A 511 -53.15 -5.69 40.60
CA GLU A 511 -54.49 -5.24 40.20
C GLU A 511 -54.70 -5.36 38.68
N ILE A 512 -53.61 -5.31 37.90
CA ILE A 512 -53.58 -5.37 36.44
C ILE A 512 -53.44 -6.81 35.93
N ILE A 513 -52.52 -7.59 36.50
CA ILE A 513 -52.33 -8.99 36.11
C ILE A 513 -53.54 -9.84 36.52
N GLY A 514 -54.09 -9.58 37.72
CA GLY A 514 -55.19 -10.36 38.30
C GLY A 514 -54.78 -11.78 38.71
N LYS A 515 -55.70 -12.53 39.33
CA LYS A 515 -55.43 -13.93 39.73
C LYS A 515 -55.17 -14.80 38.48
N ASN A 516 -54.00 -15.44 38.42
CA ASN A 516 -53.54 -16.28 37.31
C ASN A 516 -53.53 -15.58 35.93
N GLY A 517 -53.30 -14.26 35.88
CA GLY A 517 -53.17 -13.54 34.60
C GLY A 517 -54.48 -13.37 33.81
N ARG A 518 -55.64 -13.68 34.39
CA ARG A 518 -56.93 -13.57 33.68
C ARG A 518 -57.25 -12.14 33.25
N ARG A 519 -56.91 -11.17 34.09
CA ARG A 519 -57.31 -9.78 33.87
C ARG A 519 -56.45 -9.11 32.80
N ILE A 520 -55.16 -9.42 32.74
CA ILE A 520 -54.31 -8.95 31.65
C ILE A 520 -54.74 -9.56 30.31
N ALA A 521 -55.11 -10.84 30.27
CA ALA A 521 -55.63 -11.48 29.06
C ALA A 521 -56.95 -10.86 28.55
N GLU A 522 -57.85 -10.44 29.46
CA GLU A 522 -59.07 -9.69 29.10
C GLU A 522 -58.72 -8.31 28.52
N ILE A 523 -57.77 -7.60 29.13
CA ILE A 523 -57.30 -6.29 28.67
C ILE A 523 -56.63 -6.42 27.29
N GLU A 524 -55.81 -7.45 27.07
CA GLU A 524 -55.19 -7.75 25.77
C GLU A 524 -56.23 -8.03 24.68
N LYS A 525 -57.28 -8.81 25.01
CA LYS A 525 -58.37 -9.13 24.07
C LYS A 525 -59.21 -7.90 23.69
N ASP A 526 -59.42 -6.99 24.64
CA ASP A 526 -60.18 -5.75 24.42
C ASP A 526 -59.36 -4.66 23.69
N ILE A 527 -58.03 -4.71 23.77
CA ILE A 527 -57.12 -3.76 23.11
C ILE A 527 -56.65 -4.30 21.75
N GLY A 528 -56.60 -5.62 21.58
CA GLY A 528 -56.14 -6.27 20.36
C GLY A 528 -54.61 -6.32 20.21
N ILE A 529 -53.87 -6.06 21.30
CA ILE A 529 -52.40 -5.94 21.35
C ILE A 529 -51.91 -6.66 22.61
N SER A 530 -50.73 -7.31 22.53
CA SER A 530 -50.11 -8.00 23.66
C SER A 530 -49.44 -7.03 24.63
N ILE A 531 -49.59 -7.25 25.94
CA ILE A 531 -49.20 -6.29 26.98
C ILE A 531 -48.11 -6.87 27.90
N GLY A 532 -46.93 -6.25 27.90
CA GLY A 532 -45.90 -6.47 28.91
C GLY A 532 -46.09 -5.54 30.11
N VAL A 533 -45.92 -6.04 31.32
CA VAL A 533 -46.01 -5.25 32.56
C VAL A 533 -44.63 -5.14 33.19
N GLU A 534 -44.16 -3.92 33.43
CA GLU A 534 -42.88 -3.61 34.10
C GLU A 534 -43.09 -2.63 35.26
N VAL A 535 -42.13 -2.60 36.19
CA VAL A 535 -42.16 -1.69 37.34
C VAL A 535 -41.67 -0.31 36.90
N LEU A 536 -42.35 0.75 37.33
CA LEU A 536 -41.97 2.14 37.07
C LEU A 536 -40.80 2.54 37.99
N GLU A 537 -39.58 2.51 37.47
CA GLU A 537 -38.36 2.85 38.21
C GLU A 537 -38.33 4.36 38.53
N LYS A 538 -38.29 4.72 39.82
CA LYS A 538 -38.14 6.12 40.27
C LYS A 538 -36.67 6.49 40.31
N ASN A 539 -36.29 7.52 39.54
CA ASN A 539 -35.01 8.24 39.53
C ASN A 539 -34.16 8.10 40.82
N ILE A 540 -33.01 7.44 40.70
CA ILE A 540 -32.02 7.17 41.76
C ILE A 540 -31.02 8.34 41.86
N GLN A 541 -31.47 9.53 42.26
CA GLN A 541 -30.56 10.69 42.41
C GLN A 541 -30.59 11.39 43.78
N ASN A 542 -31.24 10.83 44.81
CA ASN A 542 -31.26 11.45 46.14
C ASN A 542 -31.14 10.43 47.28
N ARG A 543 -29.98 9.80 47.41
CA ARG A 543 -29.63 9.02 48.61
C ARG A 543 -28.27 9.50 49.13
N LYS A 544 -28.24 9.92 50.39
CA LYS A 544 -27.02 10.38 51.07
C LYS A 544 -25.99 9.25 51.06
N SER A 545 -24.90 9.44 50.32
CA SER A 545 -23.69 8.62 50.43
C SER A 545 -22.98 8.95 51.74
N PHE A 546 -22.38 7.96 52.37
CA PHE A 546 -21.45 8.16 53.48
C PHE A 546 -20.19 7.33 53.25
N GLU A 547 -19.04 7.85 53.66
CA GLU A 547 -17.75 7.16 53.57
C GLU A 547 -17.73 5.93 54.49
N ILE A 548 -17.02 4.90 54.05
CA ILE A 548 -16.93 3.62 54.74
C ILE A 548 -15.50 3.41 55.24
N ASP A 549 -15.35 2.99 56.49
CA ASP A 549 -14.06 2.56 57.02
C ASP A 549 -13.70 1.16 56.50
N ILE A 550 -12.47 1.01 56.03
CA ILE A 550 -11.97 -0.24 55.46
C ILE A 550 -10.90 -0.82 56.35
N ILE A 551 -11.17 -2.02 56.89
CA ILE A 551 -10.23 -2.76 57.73
C ILE A 551 -9.60 -3.86 56.89
N HIS A 552 -8.30 -3.74 56.65
CA HIS A 552 -7.52 -4.71 55.92
C HIS A 552 -6.94 -5.79 56.85
N THR A 553 -7.26 -7.07 56.60
CA THR A 553 -6.68 -8.21 57.34
C THR A 553 -6.06 -9.21 56.38
N LYS A 554 -5.07 -10.02 56.82
CA LYS A 554 -4.34 -11.03 56.01
C LYS A 554 -5.20 -12.09 55.31
N LYS A 555 -6.52 -12.13 55.53
CA LYS A 555 -7.43 -13.11 54.93
C LYS A 555 -8.65 -12.48 54.25
N GLN A 556 -9.01 -11.24 54.61
CA GLN A 556 -10.25 -10.60 54.16
C GLN A 556 -10.16 -9.07 54.31
N LEU A 557 -10.87 -8.38 53.43
CA LEU A 557 -11.13 -6.96 53.47
C LEU A 557 -12.53 -6.75 54.08
N ILE A 558 -12.62 -5.91 55.12
CA ILE A 558 -13.87 -5.66 55.84
C ILE A 558 -14.27 -4.20 55.63
N LEU A 559 -15.42 -4.00 54.99
CA LEU A 559 -16.07 -2.69 54.87
C LEU A 559 -16.99 -2.53 56.09
N ASP A 560 -16.68 -1.58 56.99
CA ASP A 560 -17.48 -1.34 58.21
C ASP A 560 -18.44 -0.17 58.01
N LEU A 561 -19.74 -0.47 57.92
CA LEU A 561 -20.80 0.52 57.78
C LEU A 561 -21.43 0.87 59.14
N GLY A 562 -20.90 0.37 60.25
CA GLY A 562 -21.37 0.60 61.61
C GLY A 562 -22.55 -0.29 62.02
N ARG A 563 -22.65 -0.61 63.32
CA ARG A 563 -23.67 -1.54 63.87
C ARG A 563 -25.11 -1.14 63.57
N ASP A 564 -25.39 0.16 63.49
CA ASP A 564 -26.74 0.69 63.22
C ASP A 564 -27.24 0.34 61.81
N ASN A 565 -26.32 -0.07 60.93
CA ASN A 565 -26.58 -0.45 59.56
C ASN A 565 -26.61 -1.97 59.31
N GLY A 566 -26.70 -2.80 60.35
CA GLY A 566 -26.76 -4.26 60.21
C GLY A 566 -28.00 -4.80 59.49
N ARG A 567 -27.82 -5.86 58.68
CA ARG A 567 -28.86 -6.52 57.84
C ARG A 567 -29.61 -5.61 56.88
N LYS A 568 -28.94 -4.58 56.35
CA LYS A 568 -29.50 -3.68 55.33
C LYS A 568 -28.69 -3.83 54.03
N ASN A 569 -29.32 -3.53 52.90
CA ASN A 569 -28.69 -3.56 51.59
C ASN A 569 -28.06 -2.19 51.30
N PHE A 570 -26.84 -2.20 50.79
CA PHE A 570 -26.13 -1.00 50.39
C PHE A 570 -25.52 -1.20 49.01
N ASP A 571 -25.56 -0.15 48.21
CA ASP A 571 -24.80 -0.01 46.98
C ASP A 571 -23.45 0.65 47.36
N ILE A 572 -22.35 -0.07 47.17
CA ILE A 572 -20.98 0.40 47.45
C ILE A 572 -20.46 1.06 46.18
N CYS A 573 -19.88 2.25 46.31
CA CYS A 573 -19.35 3.04 45.20
C CYS A 573 -17.88 3.43 45.47
N ILE A 574 -17.08 3.52 44.41
CA ILE A 574 -15.68 3.99 44.45
C ILE A 574 -15.59 5.23 43.56
N GLY A 575 -15.12 6.36 44.10
CA GLY A 575 -15.03 7.61 43.35
C GLY A 575 -16.37 8.14 42.82
N GLY A 576 -17.49 7.69 43.39
CA GLY A 576 -18.84 8.01 42.94
C GLY A 576 -19.46 7.03 41.93
N GLU A 577 -18.70 6.03 41.45
CA GLU A 577 -19.20 4.99 40.54
C GLU A 577 -19.61 3.72 41.30
N TYR A 578 -20.70 3.09 40.88
CA TYR A 578 -21.23 1.86 41.52
C TYR A 578 -20.27 0.68 41.33
N LEU A 579 -19.92 0.03 42.43
CA LEU A 579 -19.11 -1.20 42.45
C LEU A 579 -19.99 -2.45 42.60
N LEU A 580 -20.80 -2.51 43.68
CA LEU A 580 -21.60 -3.70 44.00
C LEU A 580 -22.73 -3.40 44.99
N THR A 581 -23.76 -4.24 44.99
CA THR A 581 -24.79 -4.27 46.04
C THR A 581 -24.46 -5.37 47.03
N ALA A 582 -24.38 -5.06 48.33
CA ALA A 582 -24.16 -6.06 49.37
C ALA A 582 -25.05 -5.84 50.60
N THR A 583 -25.40 -6.95 51.25
CA THR A 583 -26.11 -6.94 52.53
C THR A 583 -25.11 -7.00 53.68
N THR A 584 -25.23 -6.09 54.64
CA THR A 584 -24.37 -6.04 55.83
C THR A 584 -24.69 -7.17 56.81
N SER A 585 -23.67 -7.65 57.52
CA SER A 585 -23.84 -8.60 58.62
C SER A 585 -24.62 -8.00 59.81
N LYS A 586 -24.91 -8.79 60.86
CA LYS A 586 -25.53 -8.28 62.10
C LYS A 586 -24.74 -7.16 62.77
N LYS A 587 -23.45 -7.03 62.47
CA LYS A 587 -22.56 -6.00 63.02
C LYS A 587 -22.39 -4.78 62.12
N GLY A 588 -23.01 -4.75 60.93
CA GLY A 588 -22.83 -3.67 59.95
C GLY A 588 -21.66 -3.89 58.98
N GLU A 589 -20.95 -5.00 59.09
CA GLU A 589 -19.75 -5.28 58.28
C GLU A 589 -20.10 -6.05 56.98
N ILE A 590 -19.42 -5.73 55.87
CA ILE A 590 -19.36 -6.54 54.64
C ILE A 590 -17.95 -7.14 54.55
N LYS A 591 -17.85 -8.46 54.37
CA LYS A 591 -16.57 -9.19 54.36
C LYS A 591 -16.28 -9.73 52.98
N ILE A 592 -15.17 -9.31 52.40
CA ILE A 592 -14.70 -9.71 51.08
C ILE A 592 -13.42 -10.52 51.27
N LYS A 593 -13.37 -11.74 50.74
CA LYS A 593 -12.18 -12.59 50.85
C LYS A 593 -11.05 -12.02 49.99
N GLN A 594 -9.83 -11.97 50.52
CA GLN A 594 -8.66 -11.55 49.74
C GLN A 594 -8.33 -12.54 48.63
N GLY A 595 -7.85 -12.02 47.49
CA GLY A 595 -7.45 -12.80 46.31
C GLY A 595 -8.57 -13.00 45.27
N ILE A 596 -9.75 -12.42 45.49
CA ILE A 596 -10.79 -12.30 44.46
C ILE A 596 -10.59 -10.96 43.75
N GLU A 597 -10.84 -10.88 42.45
CA GLU A 597 -10.68 -9.66 41.63
C GLU A 597 -11.27 -8.41 42.31
N LEU A 598 -12.47 -8.55 42.87
CA LEU A 598 -13.16 -7.50 43.60
C LEU A 598 -12.39 -6.97 44.83
N SER A 599 -11.61 -7.82 45.51
CA SER A 599 -10.76 -7.40 46.64
C SER A 599 -9.52 -6.65 46.19
N ASN A 600 -8.93 -7.03 45.04
CA ASN A 600 -7.76 -6.34 44.48
C ASN A 600 -8.16 -4.95 43.98
N PHE A 601 -9.31 -4.85 43.32
CA PHE A 601 -9.87 -3.57 42.84
C PHE A 601 -10.10 -2.56 43.97
N ILE A 602 -10.66 -3.00 45.10
CA ILE A 602 -10.85 -2.14 46.27
C ILE A 602 -9.51 -1.69 46.87
N ILE A 603 -8.48 -2.56 46.88
CA ILE A 603 -7.15 -2.22 47.39
C ILE A 603 -6.46 -1.19 46.47
N GLU A 604 -6.49 -1.40 45.15
CA GLU A 604 -5.94 -0.46 44.17
C GLU A 604 -6.63 0.91 44.25
N ALA A 605 -7.96 0.94 44.43
CA ALA A 605 -8.70 2.18 44.62
C ALA A 605 -8.25 2.96 45.87
N ILE A 606 -7.97 2.26 46.98
CA ILE A 606 -7.44 2.87 48.19
C ILE A 606 -6.01 3.40 47.96
N GLU A 607 -5.16 2.66 47.24
CA GLU A 607 -3.79 3.09 46.89
C GLU A 607 -3.79 4.32 45.96
N MET A 608 -4.78 4.43 45.07
CA MET A 608 -5.01 5.60 44.22
C MET A 608 -5.68 6.78 44.94
N GLY A 609 -6.06 6.62 46.22
CA GLY A 609 -6.68 7.67 47.02
C GLY A 609 -8.15 7.96 46.67
N LEU A 610 -8.85 7.00 46.05
CA LEU A 610 -10.27 7.15 45.71
C LEU A 610 -11.16 6.91 46.93
N GLU A 611 -12.17 7.76 47.12
CA GLU A 611 -13.15 7.63 48.20
C GLU A 611 -14.08 6.43 47.97
N ILE A 612 -14.34 5.67 49.04
CA ILE A 612 -15.26 4.53 49.01
C ILE A 612 -16.48 4.86 49.85
N THR A 613 -17.64 4.88 49.21
CA THR A 613 -18.90 5.33 49.81
C THR A 613 -19.99 4.26 49.73
N ALA A 614 -20.92 4.28 50.69
CA ALA A 614 -22.11 3.43 50.69
C ALA A 614 -23.37 4.26 50.50
N ILE A 615 -24.28 3.76 49.68
CA ILE A 615 -25.63 4.30 49.47
C ILE A 615 -26.63 3.26 49.94
N LYS A 616 -27.47 3.62 50.91
CA LYS A 616 -28.49 2.69 51.45
C LYS A 616 -29.56 2.37 50.40
N LYS A 617 -29.82 1.08 50.17
CA LYS A 617 -30.82 0.62 49.21
C LYS A 617 -32.26 0.70 49.72
#